data_AF-A0A6M4AZ69-F1
#
_entry.id   AF-A0A6M4AZ69-F1
#
_cell.length_a   1.000
_cell.length_b   1.000
_cell.length_c   1.000
_cell.angle_alpha   90.00
_cell.angle_beta   90.00
_cell.angle_gamma   90.00
#
_symmetry.space_group_name_H-M   'P 1'
#
loop_
_entity.id
_entity.type
_entity.pdbx_description
1 polymer ?
#
loop_
_entity_poly.entity_id
_entity_poly.type
_entity_poly.pdbx_seq_one_letter_code
_entity_poly.pdbx_strand_id
1 'polypeptide(L)'
;MLGAAGVAAAVTVRPAFAQTAASAFTCQIPVPEPVAGGKYIALDGTLVPAGTQGAFPGYFRPFTGEEVRQALAGRSLPGTTAEQGMAYMNYIRRLRAGQSGFTCYASIQVPR
;
A
#
# COMPACT_ATOMS: atom_id res chain seq x y z
N MET A 1 -35.75 -32.68 -5.42
CA MET A 1 -34.91 -32.09 -4.36
C MET A 1 -33.44 -32.20 -4.80
N LEU A 2 -32.78 -31.05 -4.88
CA LEU A 2 -31.32 -30.81 -4.90
C LEU A 2 -30.46 -31.23 -6.09
N GLY A 3 -29.64 -30.25 -6.53
CA GLY A 3 -28.47 -30.47 -7.35
C GLY A 3 -27.89 -29.20 -7.97
N ALA A 4 -27.75 -28.11 -7.22
CA ALA A 4 -27.09 -26.90 -7.70
C ALA A 4 -25.58 -27.15 -7.85
N ALA A 5 -25.09 -27.24 -9.09
CA ALA A 5 -23.67 -27.27 -9.40
C ALA A 5 -23.15 -25.83 -9.47
N GLY A 6 -22.64 -25.32 -8.34
CA GLY A 6 -21.90 -24.07 -8.30
C GLY A 6 -20.51 -24.27 -8.89
N VAL A 7 -20.22 -23.62 -10.03
CA VAL A 7 -18.88 -23.60 -10.61
C VAL A 7 -18.07 -22.52 -9.88
N ALA A 8 -17.23 -22.93 -8.94
CA ALA A 8 -16.30 -22.00 -8.31
C ALA A 8 -15.11 -21.78 -9.25
N ALA A 9 -15.06 -20.62 -9.91
CA ALA A 9 -13.85 -20.17 -10.57
C ALA A 9 -12.80 -19.82 -9.49
N ALA A 10 -11.95 -20.79 -9.15
CA ALA A 10 -10.80 -20.56 -8.31
C ALA A 10 -9.79 -19.71 -9.09
N VAL A 11 -9.81 -18.39 -8.90
CA VAL A 11 -8.75 -17.52 -9.37
C VAL A 11 -7.54 -17.79 -8.48
N THR A 12 -6.60 -18.60 -8.95
CA THR A 12 -5.27 -18.74 -8.36
C THR A 12 -4.51 -17.43 -8.54
N VAL A 13 -4.78 -16.47 -7.65
CA VAL A 13 -3.83 -15.39 -7.41
C VAL A 13 -2.65 -16.07 -6.73
N ARG A 14 -1.52 -16.21 -7.42
CA ARG A 14 -0.26 -16.54 -6.77
C ARG A 14 0.10 -15.32 -5.93
N PRO A 15 -0.03 -15.36 -4.59
CA PRO A 15 0.56 -14.29 -3.83
C PRO A 15 2.07 -14.49 -3.96
N ALA A 16 2.74 -13.59 -4.65
CA ALA A 16 4.17 -13.41 -4.45
C ALA A 16 4.34 -12.84 -3.03
N PHE A 17 4.13 -13.67 -2.01
CA PHE A 17 4.58 -13.38 -0.65
C PHE A 17 6.10 -13.37 -0.73
N ALA A 18 6.65 -12.19 -0.98
CA ALA A 18 8.04 -11.89 -0.74
C ALA A 18 8.29 -12.04 0.77
N GLN A 19 8.65 -13.26 1.16
CA GLN A 19 9.50 -13.64 2.29
C GLN A 19 9.42 -12.69 3.50
N THR A 20 8.51 -13.00 4.41
CA THR A 20 8.49 -12.47 5.77
C THR A 20 9.72 -12.98 6.53
N ALA A 21 10.84 -12.26 6.52
CA ALA A 21 11.94 -12.51 7.46
C ALA A 21 12.87 -11.29 7.62
N ALA A 22 13.10 -10.94 8.89
CA ALA A 22 14.13 -10.06 9.45
C ALA A 22 13.86 -8.53 9.51
N SER A 23 13.46 -8.13 10.72
CA SER A 23 13.72 -6.86 11.43
C SER A 23 12.63 -5.79 11.36
N ALA A 24 12.25 -5.30 12.55
CA ALA A 24 11.23 -4.26 12.77
C ALA A 24 11.64 -2.85 12.27
N PHE A 25 12.85 -2.69 11.75
CA PHE A 25 13.30 -1.52 10.98
C PHE A 25 13.14 -1.72 9.46
N THR A 26 12.76 -2.94 9.05
CA THR A 26 12.51 -3.45 7.70
C THR A 26 11.01 -3.68 7.44
N CYS A 27 10.12 -3.16 8.30
CA CYS A 27 8.69 -3.31 8.07
C CYS A 27 8.29 -2.60 6.76
N GLN A 28 7.35 -3.21 6.04
CA GLN A 28 6.97 -2.79 4.69
C GLN A 28 5.56 -2.20 4.67
N ILE A 29 5.39 -1.10 3.95
CA ILE A 29 4.13 -0.39 3.75
C ILE A 29 3.81 -0.45 2.25
N PRO A 30 2.90 -1.34 1.82
CA PRO A 30 2.47 -1.40 0.42
C PRO A 30 1.63 -0.17 0.07
N VAL A 31 1.83 0.35 -1.15
CA VAL A 31 1.14 1.54 -1.66
C VAL A 31 0.70 1.29 -3.11
N PRO A 32 -0.59 0.98 -3.36
CA PRO A 32 -1.61 0.66 -2.39
C PRO A 32 -1.44 -0.75 -1.82
N GLU A 33 -2.22 -1.09 -0.80
CA GLU A 33 -2.33 -2.45 -0.29
C GLU A 33 -2.72 -3.47 -1.38
N PRO A 34 -2.27 -4.74 -1.30
CA PRO A 34 -2.52 -5.75 -2.34
C PRO A 34 -4.00 -5.98 -2.65
N VAL A 35 -4.87 -5.83 -1.64
CA VAL A 35 -6.32 -5.99 -1.79
C VAL A 35 -6.98 -4.86 -2.58
N ALA A 36 -6.26 -3.77 -2.88
CA ALA A 36 -6.78 -2.65 -3.68
C ALA A 36 -7.00 -3.02 -5.16
N GLY A 37 -6.48 -4.17 -5.64
CA GLY A 37 -6.89 -4.75 -6.92
C GLY A 37 -6.60 -3.89 -8.15
N GLY A 38 -5.44 -3.22 -8.20
CA GLY A 38 -5.02 -2.40 -9.35
C GLY A 38 -5.62 -1.00 -9.41
N LYS A 39 -6.29 -0.54 -8.34
CA LYS A 39 -6.70 0.86 -8.17
C LYS A 39 -5.50 1.80 -8.12
N TYR A 40 -5.75 3.04 -8.51
CA TYR A 40 -4.77 4.12 -8.48
C TYR A 40 -4.99 4.98 -7.24
N ILE A 41 -4.00 5.82 -6.92
CA ILE A 41 -4.03 6.71 -5.77
C ILE A 41 -4.18 8.14 -6.27
N ALA A 42 -5.29 8.79 -5.94
CA ALA A 42 -5.47 10.21 -6.22
C ALA A 42 -4.53 11.07 -5.36
N LEU A 43 -4.34 12.34 -5.74
CA LEU A 43 -3.45 13.25 -5.00
C LEU A 43 -3.82 13.38 -3.51
N ASP A 44 -5.09 13.26 -3.17
CA ASP A 44 -5.57 13.31 -1.79
C ASP A 44 -5.34 12.01 -1.01
N GLY A 45 -4.83 10.95 -1.65
CA GLY A 45 -4.59 9.64 -1.07
C GLY A 45 -5.78 8.66 -1.13
N THR A 46 -6.88 8.98 -1.81
CA THR A 46 -7.97 8.00 -2.05
C THR A 46 -7.62 6.99 -3.13
N LEU A 47 -8.20 5.78 -3.01
CA LEU A 47 -8.17 4.79 -4.08
C LEU A 47 -9.25 5.08 -5.12
N VAL A 48 -8.84 5.26 -6.37
CA VAL A 48 -9.69 5.57 -7.52
C VAL A 48 -9.53 4.55 -8.64
N PRO A 49 -10.47 4.44 -9.59
CA PRO A 49 -10.30 3.61 -10.77
C PRO A 49 -9.03 3.96 -11.54
N ALA A 50 -8.40 2.95 -12.15
CA ALA A 50 -7.26 3.17 -13.04
C ALA A 50 -7.66 4.11 -14.20
N GLY A 51 -6.75 5.00 -14.60
CA GLY A 51 -6.99 5.98 -15.66
C GLY A 51 -7.69 7.28 -15.20
N THR A 52 -8.00 7.42 -13.91
CA THR A 52 -8.48 8.70 -13.35
C THR A 52 -7.42 9.78 -13.54
N GLN A 53 -7.81 10.94 -14.09
CA GLN A 53 -6.88 12.05 -14.33
C GLN A 53 -6.25 12.54 -13.01
N GLY A 54 -4.93 12.72 -13.01
CA GLY A 54 -4.18 13.16 -11.83
C GLY A 54 -4.04 12.09 -10.74
N ALA A 55 -4.40 10.84 -11.01
CA ALA A 55 -4.14 9.71 -10.13
C ALA A 55 -2.87 8.97 -10.53
N PHE A 56 -2.17 8.43 -9.54
CA PHE A 56 -0.90 7.75 -9.71
C PHE A 56 -1.10 6.23 -9.60
N PRO A 57 -0.42 5.43 -10.45
CA PRO A 57 -0.43 3.98 -10.28
C PRO A 57 0.16 3.59 -8.92
N GLY A 58 -0.09 2.36 -8.48
CA GLY A 58 0.62 1.82 -7.32
C GLY A 58 2.13 1.78 -7.52
N TYR A 59 2.87 1.88 -6.42
CA TYR A 59 4.32 1.74 -6.46
C TYR A 59 4.70 0.26 -6.65
N PHE A 60 5.75 0.02 -7.44
CA PHE A 60 6.14 -1.33 -7.87
C PHE A 60 6.66 -2.22 -6.72
N ARG A 61 7.02 -1.61 -5.58
CA ARG A 61 7.45 -2.30 -4.36
C ARG A 61 6.82 -1.61 -3.14
N PRO A 62 6.72 -2.29 -1.99
CA PRO A 62 6.38 -1.60 -0.75
C PRO A 62 7.52 -0.69 -0.30
N PHE A 63 7.16 0.42 0.35
CA PHE A 63 8.12 1.29 1.04
C PHE A 63 8.51 0.68 2.38
N THR A 64 9.72 0.95 2.85
CA THR A 64 10.16 0.58 4.19
C THR A 64 9.66 1.60 5.22
N GLY A 65 9.53 1.16 6.48
CA GLY A 65 9.18 2.04 7.58
C GLY A 65 10.16 3.22 7.75
N GLU A 66 11.44 3.02 7.44
CA GLU A 66 12.45 4.10 7.48
C GLU A 66 12.24 5.14 6.39
N GLU A 67 11.99 4.70 5.14
CA GLU A 67 11.68 5.63 4.04
C GLU A 67 10.43 6.47 4.34
N VAL A 68 9.39 5.83 4.91
CA VAL A 68 8.17 6.54 5.32
C VAL A 68 8.43 7.47 6.50
N ARG A 69 9.20 7.05 7.51
CA ARG A 69 9.58 7.90 8.65
C ARG A 69 10.33 9.15 8.20
N GLN A 70 11.32 8.97 7.33
CA GLN A 70 12.08 10.07 6.74
C GLN A 70 11.16 10.99 5.92
N ALA A 71 10.18 10.42 5.21
CA ALA A 71 9.20 11.20 4.48
C ALA A 71 8.24 11.98 5.39
N LEU A 72 7.86 11.42 6.54
CA LEU A 72 7.14 12.15 7.59
C LEU A 72 7.96 13.31 8.16
N ALA A 73 9.29 13.16 8.21
CA ALA A 73 10.21 14.23 8.61
C ALA A 73 10.49 15.27 7.51
N GLY A 74 9.84 15.17 6.35
CA GLY A 74 9.92 16.15 5.25
C GLY A 74 10.82 15.75 4.09
N ARG A 75 11.37 14.53 4.06
CA ARG A 75 12.06 14.00 2.86
C ARG A 75 11.05 13.50 1.82
N SER A 76 11.48 13.34 0.57
CA SER A 76 10.66 12.70 -0.46
C SER A 76 10.78 11.18 -0.40
N LEU A 77 9.72 10.47 -0.77
CA LEU A 77 9.78 9.02 -0.96
C LEU A 77 10.72 8.66 -2.13
N PRO A 78 11.57 7.64 -1.99
CA PRO A 78 12.55 7.30 -3.01
C PRO A 78 11.86 6.79 -4.28
N GLY A 79 12.38 7.20 -5.44
CA GLY A 79 11.85 6.80 -6.74
C GLY A 79 10.48 7.40 -7.09
N THR A 80 10.06 8.46 -6.39
CA THR A 80 8.79 9.15 -6.65
C THR A 80 9.02 10.60 -7.10
N THR A 81 8.12 11.12 -7.93
CA THR A 81 8.05 12.56 -8.20
C THR A 81 7.41 13.30 -7.01
N ALA A 82 7.49 14.63 -6.97
CA ALA A 82 6.91 15.42 -5.88
C ALA A 82 5.42 15.13 -5.66
N GLU A 83 4.61 15.15 -6.74
CA GLU A 83 3.17 14.92 -6.64
C GLU A 83 2.83 13.47 -6.31
N GLN A 84 3.56 12.52 -6.88
CA GLN A 84 3.39 11.10 -6.59
C GLN A 84 3.73 10.79 -5.13
N GLY A 85 4.83 11.35 -4.62
CA GLY A 85 5.23 11.23 -3.22
C GLY A 85 4.17 11.81 -2.28
N MET A 86 3.59 12.98 -2.61
CA MET A 86 2.48 13.55 -1.85
C MET A 86 1.25 12.64 -1.84
N ALA A 87 0.83 12.12 -3.01
CA ALA A 87 -0.30 11.21 -3.12
C ALA A 87 -0.11 9.94 -2.26
N TYR A 88 1.08 9.35 -2.32
CA TYR A 88 1.42 8.16 -1.53
C TYR A 88 1.48 8.44 -0.04
N MET A 89 2.06 9.56 0.37
CA MET A 89 2.06 9.96 1.79
C MET A 89 0.65 10.23 2.31
N ASN A 90 -0.22 10.83 1.49
CA ASN A 90 -1.62 11.03 1.84
C ASN A 90 -2.37 9.69 1.97
N TYR A 91 -2.10 8.72 1.11
CA TYR A 91 -2.61 7.35 1.25
C TYR A 91 -2.12 6.68 2.55
N ILE A 92 -0.82 6.75 2.82
CA ILE A 92 -0.20 6.16 4.03
C ILE A 92 -0.80 6.75 5.32
N ARG A 93 -0.96 8.08 5.38
CA ARG A 93 -1.58 8.77 6.53
C ARG A 93 -3.03 8.35 6.78
N ARG A 94 -3.72 7.88 5.74
CA ARG A 94 -5.11 7.40 5.79
C ARG A 94 -5.23 5.92 6.13
N LEU A 95 -4.10 5.19 6.28
CA LEU A 95 -4.14 3.78 6.60
C LEU A 95 -4.96 3.52 7.88
N ARG A 96 -5.79 2.49 7.85
CA ARG A 96 -6.66 2.06 8.96
C ARG A 96 -6.25 0.71 9.50
N ALA A 97 -6.63 0.43 10.74
CA ALA A 97 -6.49 -0.88 11.34
C ALA A 97 -7.12 -1.97 10.44
N GLY A 98 -6.36 -3.03 10.18
CA GLY A 98 -6.74 -4.10 9.24
C GLY A 98 -6.09 -4.01 7.86
N GLN A 99 -5.48 -2.87 7.50
CA GLN A 99 -4.72 -2.74 6.25
C GLN A 99 -3.26 -3.18 6.44
N SER A 100 -2.66 -3.79 5.41
CA SER A 100 -1.35 -4.47 5.51
C SER A 100 -0.19 -3.57 5.93
N GLY A 101 -0.26 -2.25 5.67
CA GLY A 101 0.78 -1.28 6.05
C GLY A 101 0.54 -0.56 7.37
N PHE A 102 -0.65 -0.68 7.98
CA PHE A 102 -1.05 0.15 9.12
C PHE A 102 -0.18 -0.10 10.35
N THR A 103 0.08 -1.37 10.69
CA THR A 103 0.88 -1.72 11.88
C THR A 103 2.30 -1.17 11.79
N CYS A 104 2.93 -1.22 10.61
CA CYS A 104 4.24 -0.62 10.38
C CYS A 104 4.17 0.91 10.54
N TYR A 105 3.21 1.56 9.87
CA TYR A 105 3.00 3.01 9.97
C TYR A 105 2.73 3.49 11.41
N ALA A 106 1.95 2.75 12.18
CA ALA A 106 1.68 3.06 13.59
C ALA A 106 2.96 2.94 14.43
N SER A 107 3.76 1.90 14.21
CA SER A 107 5.00 1.68 14.98
C SER A 107 6.09 2.73 14.78
N ILE A 108 6.12 3.40 13.61
CA ILE A 108 7.11 4.46 13.31
C ILE A 108 6.67 5.84 13.81
N GLN A 109 5.38 6.01 14.15
CA GLN A 109 4.85 7.27 14.69
C GLN A 109 5.04 7.40 16.20
N VAL A 110 5.27 6.29 16.91
CA VAL A 110 5.54 6.34 18.35
C VAL A 110 6.94 6.93 18.56
N PRO A 111 7.07 8.10 19.19
CA PRO A 111 8.38 8.63 19.55
C PRO A 111 9.02 7.64 20.54
N ARG A 112 10.24 7.21 20.21
CA ARG A 112 11.06 6.37 21.09
C ARG A 112 11.83 7.27 22.04
#